data_AF-D2RHD2-F1
#
_entry.id   AF-D2RHD2-F1
#
_cell.length_a   1.000
_cell.length_b   1.000
_cell.length_c   1.000
_cell.angle_alpha   90.00
_cell.angle_beta   90.00
_cell.angle_gamma   90.00
#
_symmetry.space_group_name_H-M   'P 1'
#
loop_
_entity.id
_entity.type
_entity.pdbx_description
1 polymer ?
#
loop_
_entity_poly.entity_id
_entity_poly.type
_entity_poly.pdbx_seq_one_letter_code
_entity_poly.pdbx_strand_id
1 'polypeptide(L)'
;MLELLIKDLKIEVRRKFEILASLSFVLVSSLLIAQSSYLLARNLIVPAFFIVLIFVAVFTSTTSFLREMDSKTIYGLKLLPYHPYTIFIAKTIFTFVLILFQGFLGMVFLAVFSNDFSLFGLTLTFIVFSFYIAIISAFSSALVMYSEGRSFLIPMIVFVFAVPVLTPLLKQDTVALILESSAVTLALVSLSPYILED
;
A
#
# COMPACT_ATOMS: atom_id res chain seq x y z
N MET A 1 20.19 -0.08 6.48
CA MET A 1 18.84 -0.50 6.02
C MET A 1 18.02 -1.16 7.12
N LEU A 2 18.46 -2.28 7.69
CA LEU A 2 17.68 -3.02 8.71
C LEU A 2 17.34 -2.21 9.96
N GLU A 3 18.26 -1.39 10.47
CA GLU A 3 18.01 -0.58 11.67
C GLU A 3 16.95 0.51 11.46
N LEU A 4 16.91 1.11 10.25
CA LEU A 4 15.87 2.06 9.86
C LEU A 4 14.51 1.37 9.81
N LEU A 5 14.46 0.18 9.22
CA LEU A 5 13.22 -0.59 9.13
C LEU A 5 12.70 -1.02 10.50
N ILE A 6 13.58 -1.47 11.40
CA ILE A 6 13.22 -1.82 12.79
C ILE A 6 12.75 -0.58 13.56
N LYS A 7 13.40 0.56 13.37
CA LYS A 7 12.98 1.83 13.97
C LYS A 7 11.57 2.20 13.53
N ASP A 8 11.30 2.18 12.23
CA ASP A 8 9.99 2.59 11.68
C ASP A 8 8.89 1.62 12.13
N LEU A 9 9.18 0.30 12.12
CA LEU A 9 8.28 -0.71 12.66
C LEU A 9 8.00 -0.52 14.16
N LYS A 10 9.01 -0.14 14.95
CA LYS A 10 8.85 0.11 16.39
C LYS A 10 8.05 1.39 16.66
N ILE A 11 8.19 2.41 15.81
CA ILE A 11 7.39 3.65 15.89
C ILE A 11 5.94 3.36 15.55
N GLU A 12 5.69 2.58 14.49
CA GLU A 12 4.34 2.23 14.06
C GLU A 12 3.62 1.35 15.09
N VAL A 13 4.28 0.31 15.61
CA VAL A 13 3.72 -0.60 16.62
C VAL A 13 3.38 0.13 17.94
N ARG A 14 4.13 1.19 18.27
CA ARG A 14 3.81 2.05 19.43
C ARG A 14 2.56 2.89 19.20
N ARG A 15 2.16 3.11 17.95
CA ARG A 15 1.01 3.93 17.55
C ARG A 15 -0.22 3.06 17.30
N LYS A 16 -0.68 2.44 18.39
CA LYS A 16 -1.84 1.54 18.42
C LYS A 16 -3.09 2.14 17.75
N PHE A 17 -3.30 3.46 17.84
CA PHE A 17 -4.50 4.11 17.30
C PHE A 17 -4.62 4.01 15.78
N GLU A 18 -3.54 4.23 15.03
CA GLU A 18 -3.58 4.19 13.55
C GLU A 18 -3.71 2.76 13.02
N ILE A 19 -3.05 1.82 13.70
CA ILE A 19 -3.20 0.39 13.43
C ILE A 19 -4.63 -0.05 13.74
N LEU A 20 -5.23 0.39 14.85
CA LEU A 20 -6.63 0.06 15.15
C LEU A 20 -7.60 0.69 14.15
N ALA A 21 -7.37 1.93 13.71
CA ALA A 21 -8.23 2.59 12.74
C ALA A 21 -8.20 1.87 11.37
N SER A 22 -7.01 1.56 10.87
CA SER A 22 -6.85 0.79 9.63
C SER A 22 -7.41 -0.63 9.74
N LEU A 23 -7.18 -1.31 10.86
CA LEU A 23 -7.74 -2.64 11.12
C LEU A 23 -9.27 -2.61 11.17
N SER A 24 -9.84 -1.59 11.82
CA SER A 24 -11.30 -1.39 11.88
C SER A 24 -11.87 -1.14 10.49
N PHE A 25 -11.18 -0.35 9.66
CA PHE A 25 -11.56 -0.13 8.26
C PHE A 25 -11.57 -1.44 7.46
N VAL A 26 -10.53 -2.26 7.58
CA VAL A 26 -10.44 -3.56 6.90
C VAL A 26 -11.54 -4.53 7.38
N LEU A 27 -11.83 -4.55 8.68
CA LEU A 27 -12.89 -5.39 9.24
C LEU A 27 -14.27 -4.98 8.70
N VAL A 28 -14.62 -3.69 8.82
CA VAL A 28 -15.93 -3.18 8.39
C VAL A 28 -16.12 -3.33 6.89
N SER A 29 -15.10 -3.01 6.09
CA SER A 29 -15.17 -3.19 4.63
C SER A 29 -15.34 -4.65 4.24
N SER A 30 -14.62 -5.58 4.87
CA SER A 30 -14.77 -7.02 4.61
C SER A 30 -16.18 -7.52 4.95
N LEU A 31 -16.77 -7.05 6.05
CA LEU A 31 -18.13 -7.39 6.45
C LEU A 31 -19.16 -6.88 5.44
N LEU A 32 -19.04 -5.61 5.02
CA LEU A 32 -19.94 -5.02 4.03
C LEU A 32 -19.85 -5.73 2.67
N ILE A 33 -18.64 -6.11 2.24
CA ILE A 33 -18.44 -6.86 0.99
C ILE A 33 -19.08 -8.24 1.08
N ALA A 34 -18.88 -8.95 2.20
CA ALA A 34 -19.48 -10.27 2.40
C ALA A 34 -21.01 -10.21 2.40
N GLN A 35 -21.61 -9.21 3.06
CA GLN A 35 -23.05 -9.01 3.07
C GLN A 35 -23.59 -8.62 1.69
N SER A 36 -22.92 -7.71 0.98
CA SER A 36 -23.30 -7.31 -0.38
C SER A 36 -23.22 -8.48 -1.37
N SER A 37 -22.20 -9.33 -1.22
CA SER A 37 -22.06 -10.55 -2.01
C SER A 37 -23.21 -11.52 -1.83
N TYR A 38 -23.82 -11.59 -0.64
CA TYR A 38 -24.98 -12.44 -0.39
C TYR A 38 -26.24 -11.93 -1.11
N LEU A 39 -26.35 -10.60 -1.27
CA LEU A 39 -27.54 -9.94 -1.84
C LEU A 39 -27.48 -9.78 -3.36
N LEU A 40 -26.31 -9.48 -3.94
CA LEU A 40 -26.18 -9.19 -5.37
C LEU A 40 -25.58 -10.36 -6.15
N ALA A 41 -24.27 -10.61 -5.97
CA ALA A 41 -23.53 -11.64 -6.69
C ALA A 41 -22.16 -11.89 -6.06
N ARG A 42 -21.74 -13.18 -6.02
CA ARG A 42 -20.44 -13.61 -5.47
C ARG A 42 -19.23 -13.12 -6.26
N ASN A 43 -19.40 -12.83 -7.55
CA ASN A 43 -18.33 -12.38 -8.44
C ASN A 43 -17.76 -10.99 -8.07
N LEU A 44 -18.45 -10.21 -7.23
CA LEU A 44 -18.02 -8.87 -6.83
C LEU A 44 -17.02 -8.87 -5.67
N ILE A 45 -16.82 -10.00 -4.99
CA ILE A 45 -15.92 -10.11 -3.84
C ILE A 45 -14.47 -9.77 -4.24
N VAL A 46 -13.98 -10.37 -5.33
CA VAL A 46 -12.57 -10.27 -5.73
C VAL A 46 -12.21 -8.83 -6.14
N PRO A 47 -12.98 -8.17 -7.04
CA PRO A 47 -12.74 -6.75 -7.35
C PRO A 47 -12.83 -5.84 -6.12
N ALA A 48 -13.81 -6.06 -5.25
CA ALA A 48 -14.01 -5.22 -4.06
C ALA A 48 -12.84 -5.35 -3.07
N PHE A 49 -12.30 -6.55 -2.88
CA PHE A 49 -11.12 -6.78 -2.04
C PHE A 49 -9.91 -5.97 -2.53
N PHE A 50 -9.64 -5.97 -3.83
CA PHE A 50 -8.53 -5.19 -4.38
C PHE A 50 -8.74 -3.68 -4.28
N ILE A 51 -9.98 -3.19 -4.37
CA ILE A 51 -10.30 -1.79 -4.11
C ILE A 51 -10.00 -1.42 -2.65
N VAL A 52 -10.39 -2.27 -1.70
CA VAL A 52 -10.07 -2.06 -0.28
C VAL A 52 -8.55 -1.98 -0.07
N LEU A 53 -7.77 -2.82 -0.76
CA LEU A 53 -6.30 -2.74 -0.69
C LEU A 53 -5.73 -1.41 -1.20
N ILE A 54 -6.30 -0.83 -2.25
CA ILE A 54 -5.90 0.50 -2.72
C ILE A 54 -6.15 1.54 -1.63
N PHE A 55 -7.32 1.51 -0.97
CA PHE A 55 -7.62 2.42 0.14
C PHE A 55 -6.70 2.21 1.34
N VAL A 56 -6.36 0.96 1.66
CA VAL A 56 -5.37 0.63 2.71
C VAL A 56 -4.01 1.23 2.38
N ALA A 57 -3.56 1.15 1.13
CA ALA A 57 -2.29 1.72 0.68
C ALA A 57 -2.29 3.25 0.81
N VAL A 58 -3.38 3.91 0.39
CA VAL A 58 -3.56 5.36 0.55
C VAL A 58 -3.53 5.74 2.03
N PHE A 59 -4.28 5.05 2.88
CA PHE A 59 -4.32 5.33 4.32
C PHE A 59 -2.92 5.21 4.94
N THR A 60 -2.24 4.09 4.68
CA THR A 60 -0.88 3.82 5.20
C THR A 60 0.13 4.88 4.74
N SER A 61 0.04 5.29 3.47
CA SER A 61 0.89 6.34 2.88
C SER A 61 0.65 7.69 3.55
N THR A 62 -0.62 8.07 3.76
CA THR A 62 -0.95 9.33 4.44
C THR A 62 -0.52 9.37 5.90
N THR A 63 -0.65 8.28 6.66
CA THR A 63 -0.28 8.27 8.09
C THR A 63 1.23 8.20 8.32
N SER A 64 1.95 7.38 7.53
CA SER A 64 3.38 7.15 7.72
C SER A 64 4.24 8.30 7.17
N PHE A 65 3.95 8.84 5.98
CA PHE A 65 4.80 9.85 5.36
C PHE A 65 4.49 11.29 5.77
N LEU A 66 3.21 11.67 5.83
CA LEU A 66 2.84 13.06 6.16
C LEU A 66 3.32 13.42 7.57
N ARG A 67 3.25 12.47 8.51
CA ARG A 67 3.62 12.71 9.91
C ARG A 67 5.12 12.77 10.15
N GLU A 68 5.93 11.98 9.44
CA GLU A 68 7.40 12.07 9.52
C GLU A 68 7.93 13.37 8.95
N MET A 69 7.23 13.93 7.97
CA MET A 69 7.53 15.24 7.45
C MET A 69 7.08 16.36 8.40
N ASP A 70 5.87 16.28 8.95
CA ASP A 70 5.37 17.24 9.96
C ASP A 70 6.28 17.29 11.20
N SER A 71 6.88 16.15 11.56
CA SER A 71 7.84 16.03 12.66
C SER A 71 9.24 16.57 12.32
N LYS A 72 9.48 17.07 11.10
CA LYS A 72 10.80 17.45 10.53
C LYS A 72 11.87 16.37 10.60
N THR A 73 11.50 15.14 10.94
CA THR A 73 12.42 14.02 11.11
C THR A 73 13.06 13.59 9.79
N ILE A 74 12.42 13.88 8.65
CA ILE A 74 13.02 13.68 7.31
C ILE A 74 14.29 14.50 7.13
N TYR A 75 14.35 15.74 7.64
CA TYR A 75 15.56 16.56 7.62
C TYR A 75 16.67 15.97 8.49
N GLY A 76 16.32 15.36 9.62
CA GLY A 76 17.25 14.61 10.46
C GLY A 76 17.80 13.34 9.79
N LEU A 77 17.00 12.70 8.92
CA LEU A 77 17.45 11.57 8.10
C LEU A 77 18.36 11.99 6.94
N LYS A 78 18.15 13.17 6.34
CA LYS A 78 19.07 13.75 5.33
C LYS A 78 20.47 14.05 5.91
N LEU A 79 20.59 14.23 7.24
CA LEU A 79 21.87 14.45 7.94
C LEU A 79 22.65 13.14 8.21
N LEU A 80 22.02 11.98 8.03
CA LEU A 80 22.72 10.71 8.12
C LEU A 80 23.46 10.43 6.79
N PRO A 81 24.64 9.79 6.82
CA PRO A 81 25.41 9.46 5.63
C PRO A 81 24.82 8.24 4.90
N TYR A 82 23.53 8.32 4.54
CA TYR A 82 22.83 7.29 3.77
C TYR A 82 22.38 7.86 2.44
N HIS A 83 22.64 7.11 1.36
CA HIS A 83 22.17 7.46 0.03
C HIS A 83 20.62 7.55 0.01
N PRO A 84 19.99 8.57 -0.60
CA PRO A 84 18.54 8.75 -0.56
C PRO A 84 17.72 7.55 -1.05
N TYR A 85 18.26 6.83 -2.05
CA TYR A 85 17.72 5.54 -2.52
C TYR A 85 17.50 4.50 -1.41
N THR A 86 18.39 4.46 -0.42
CA THR A 86 18.30 3.53 0.73
C THR A 86 17.09 3.83 1.60
N ILE A 87 16.76 5.11 1.76
CA ILE A 87 15.61 5.57 2.54
C ILE A 87 14.32 5.22 1.81
N PHE A 88 14.28 5.45 0.49
CA PHE A 88 13.13 5.09 -0.34
C PHE A 88 12.81 3.59 -0.31
N ILE A 89 13.82 2.74 -0.47
CA ILE A 89 13.65 1.27 -0.40
C ILE A 89 13.17 0.86 0.98
N ALA A 90 13.81 1.34 2.05
CA ALA A 90 13.43 0.96 3.41
C ALA A 90 11.95 1.28 3.67
N LYS A 91 11.49 2.44 3.19
CA LYS A 91 10.12 2.87 3.38
C LYS A 91 9.12 2.12 2.51
N THR A 92 9.50 1.81 1.26
CA THR A 92 8.70 0.95 0.38
C THR A 92 8.49 -0.43 1.01
N ILE A 93 9.54 -1.04 1.58
CA ILE A 93 9.45 -2.34 2.25
C ILE A 93 8.55 -2.23 3.50
N PHE A 94 8.69 -1.17 4.28
CA PHE A 94 7.83 -0.93 5.44
C PHE A 94 6.35 -0.83 5.05
N THR A 95 6.03 -0.02 4.05
CA THR A 95 4.66 0.11 3.53
C THR A 95 4.14 -1.21 2.95
N PHE A 96 5.00 -1.97 2.26
CA PHE A 96 4.66 -3.30 1.75
C PHE A 96 4.29 -4.27 2.88
N VAL A 97 5.09 -4.33 3.95
CA VAL A 97 4.80 -5.21 5.11
C VAL A 97 3.47 -4.85 5.77
N LEU A 98 3.17 -3.56 5.93
CA LEU A 98 1.90 -3.11 6.50
C LEU A 98 0.70 -3.46 5.62
N ILE A 99 0.79 -3.23 4.31
CA ILE A 99 -0.27 -3.57 3.37
C ILE A 99 -0.47 -5.08 3.30
N LEU A 100 0.61 -5.86 3.32
CA LEU A 100 0.54 -7.32 3.33
C LEU A 100 -0.14 -7.83 4.61
N PHE A 101 0.25 -7.31 5.77
CA PHE A 101 -0.37 -7.68 7.05
C PHE A 101 -1.86 -7.35 7.09
N GLN A 102 -2.23 -6.11 6.76
CA GLN A 102 -3.63 -5.66 6.75
C GLN A 102 -4.46 -6.38 5.69
N GLY A 103 -3.88 -6.57 4.49
CA GLY A 103 -4.51 -7.28 3.39
C GLY A 103 -4.75 -8.75 3.69
N PHE A 104 -3.80 -9.42 4.33
CA PHE A 104 -3.95 -10.80 4.78
C PHE A 104 -5.07 -10.94 5.81
N LEU A 105 -5.13 -10.03 6.80
CA LEU A 105 -6.23 -9.97 7.76
C LEU A 105 -7.58 -9.74 7.07
N GLY A 106 -7.65 -8.82 6.11
CA GLY A 106 -8.86 -8.58 5.32
C GLY A 106 -9.28 -9.81 4.53
N MET A 107 -8.33 -10.51 3.92
CA MET A 107 -8.57 -11.75 3.19
C MET A 107 -9.14 -12.85 4.08
N VAL A 108 -8.58 -13.01 5.29
CA VAL A 108 -9.08 -13.96 6.30
C VAL A 108 -10.50 -13.58 6.73
N PHE A 109 -10.76 -12.31 7.04
CA PHE A 109 -12.11 -11.86 7.42
C PHE A 109 -13.12 -12.08 6.31
N LEU A 110 -12.75 -11.81 5.05
CA LEU A 110 -13.63 -12.02 3.91
C LEU A 110 -13.91 -13.51 3.68
N ALA A 111 -12.89 -14.36 3.79
CA ALA A 111 -13.06 -15.82 3.69
C ALA A 111 -14.00 -16.36 4.77
N VAL A 112 -13.88 -15.87 6.01
CA VAL A 112 -14.75 -16.25 7.13
C VAL A 112 -16.18 -15.74 6.94
N PHE A 113 -16.36 -14.47 6.59
CA PHE A 113 -17.70 -13.88 6.45
C PHE A 113 -18.45 -14.32 5.20
N SER A 114 -17.75 -14.60 4.10
CA SER A 114 -18.36 -15.07 2.84
C SER A 114 -18.43 -16.60 2.74
N ASN A 115 -17.82 -17.32 3.70
CA ASN A 115 -17.66 -18.77 3.68
C ASN A 115 -17.08 -19.27 2.34
N ASP A 116 -16.11 -18.54 1.79
CA ASP A 116 -15.51 -18.82 0.47
C ASP A 116 -13.99 -18.93 0.60
N PHE A 117 -13.52 -20.16 0.78
CA PHE A 117 -12.08 -20.45 0.90
C PHE A 117 -11.34 -20.43 -0.44
N SER A 118 -12.08 -20.34 -1.55
CA SER A 118 -11.51 -20.16 -2.90
C SER A 118 -10.66 -18.89 -3.01
N LEU A 119 -10.91 -17.90 -2.15
CA LEU A 119 -10.14 -16.66 -2.08
C LEU A 119 -8.65 -16.92 -1.83
N PHE A 120 -8.27 -17.95 -1.08
CA PHE A 120 -6.86 -18.28 -0.83
C PHE A 120 -6.07 -18.62 -2.12
N GLY A 121 -6.75 -18.98 -3.21
CA GLY A 121 -6.12 -19.11 -4.53
C GLY A 121 -5.57 -17.79 -5.09
N LEU A 122 -6.04 -16.64 -4.59
CA LEU A 122 -5.62 -15.30 -5.01
C LEU A 122 -4.38 -14.80 -4.26
N THR A 123 -3.81 -15.62 -3.36
CA THR A 123 -2.66 -15.23 -2.53
C THR A 123 -1.48 -14.70 -3.35
N LEU A 124 -1.17 -15.34 -4.49
CA LEU A 124 -0.08 -14.89 -5.36
C LEU A 124 -0.39 -13.52 -5.98
N THR A 125 -1.57 -13.36 -6.58
CA THR A 125 -2.02 -12.08 -7.17
C THR A 125 -2.04 -10.97 -6.12
N PHE A 126 -2.51 -11.29 -4.90
CA PHE A 126 -2.50 -10.39 -3.75
C PHE A 126 -1.09 -9.91 -3.42
N ILE A 127 -0.12 -10.82 -3.26
CA ILE A 127 1.26 -10.46 -2.90
C ILE A 127 1.88 -9.52 -3.95
N VAL A 128 1.73 -9.84 -5.24
CA VAL A 128 2.30 -9.02 -6.32
C VAL A 128 1.60 -7.65 -6.38
N PHE A 129 0.29 -7.61 -6.23
CA PHE A 129 -0.45 -6.34 -6.20
C PHE A 129 -0.10 -5.47 -4.99
N SER A 130 0.06 -6.08 -3.80
CA SER A 130 0.52 -5.39 -2.60
C SER A 130 1.91 -4.79 -2.80
N PHE A 131 2.80 -5.46 -3.52
CA PHE A 131 4.11 -4.93 -3.85
C PHE A 131 4.00 -3.72 -4.79
N TYR A 132 3.24 -3.86 -5.88
CA TYR A 132 2.97 -2.78 -6.84
C TYR A 132 2.45 -1.52 -6.15
N ILE A 133 1.38 -1.66 -5.35
CA ILE A 133 0.74 -0.52 -4.71
C ILE A 133 1.62 0.08 -3.60
N ALA A 134 2.44 -0.73 -2.92
CA ALA A 134 3.38 -0.23 -1.93
C ALA A 134 4.40 0.74 -2.56
N ILE A 135 4.97 0.37 -3.72
CA ILE A 135 5.92 1.22 -4.43
C ILE A 135 5.27 2.54 -4.87
N ILE A 136 4.07 2.47 -5.47
CA ILE A 136 3.34 3.67 -5.90
C ILE A 136 2.98 4.56 -4.72
N SER A 137 2.55 3.96 -3.60
CA SER A 137 2.18 4.71 -2.41
C SER A 137 3.38 5.42 -1.78
N ALA A 138 4.55 4.76 -1.74
CA ALA A 138 5.79 5.36 -1.28
C ALA A 138 6.30 6.46 -2.23
N PHE A 139 6.21 6.23 -3.54
CA PHE A 139 6.57 7.20 -4.57
C PHE A 139 5.67 8.43 -4.53
N SER A 140 4.35 8.23 -4.43
CA SER A 140 3.37 9.30 -4.31
C SER A 140 3.64 10.15 -3.07
N SER A 141 4.02 9.55 -1.95
CA SER A 141 4.41 10.32 -0.76
C SER A 141 5.67 11.13 -0.96
N ALA A 142 6.67 10.58 -1.67
CA ALA A 142 7.91 11.28 -1.95
C ALA A 142 7.68 12.51 -2.86
N LEU A 143 6.88 12.36 -3.92
CA LEU A 143 6.55 13.46 -4.83
C LEU A 143 5.78 14.60 -4.14
N VAL A 144 4.85 14.23 -3.28
CA VAL A 144 3.89 15.17 -2.69
C VAL A 144 4.46 15.84 -1.42
N MET A 145 5.66 15.44 -0.99
CA MET A 145 6.32 15.94 0.22
C MET A 145 6.32 17.48 0.28
N TYR A 146 6.61 18.17 -0.81
CA TYR A 146 6.73 19.63 -0.82
C TYR A 146 5.44 20.39 -1.18
N SER A 147 4.30 19.72 -1.30
CA SER A 147 3.05 20.33 -1.80
C SER A 147 2.05 20.64 -0.67
N GLU A 148 1.39 21.81 -0.73
CA GLU A 148 0.42 22.26 0.28
C GLU A 148 -0.94 21.51 0.22
N GLY A 149 -1.22 20.75 -0.86
CA GLY A 149 -2.45 19.96 -1.08
C GLY A 149 -2.32 18.45 -0.82
N ARG A 150 -1.33 18.04 -0.01
CA ARG A 150 -0.82 16.66 0.05
C ARG A 150 -1.80 15.55 0.44
N SER A 151 -2.74 15.83 1.33
CA SER A 151 -3.71 14.83 1.79
C SER A 151 -4.67 14.37 0.68
N PHE A 152 -4.87 15.20 -0.35
CA PHE A 152 -5.70 14.86 -1.51
C PHE A 152 -4.87 14.36 -2.70
N LEU A 153 -3.67 14.90 -2.89
CA LEU A 153 -2.77 14.52 -3.97
C LEU A 153 -2.30 13.07 -3.87
N ILE A 154 -2.02 12.57 -2.65
CA ILE A 154 -1.59 11.18 -2.45
C ILE A 154 -2.64 10.18 -2.98
N PRO A 155 -3.91 10.21 -2.52
CA PRO A 155 -4.95 9.35 -3.08
C PRO A 155 -5.07 9.47 -4.59
N MET A 156 -5.05 10.69 -5.13
CA MET A 156 -5.24 10.93 -6.56
C MET A 156 -4.15 10.26 -7.40
N ILE A 157 -2.88 10.44 -7.02
CA ILE A 157 -1.74 9.82 -7.71
C ILE A 157 -1.84 8.30 -7.62
N VAL A 158 -2.07 7.76 -6.41
CA VAL A 158 -2.20 6.30 -6.22
C VAL A 158 -3.32 5.73 -7.10
N PHE A 159 -4.45 6.41 -7.21
CA PHE A 159 -5.54 5.98 -8.10
C PHE A 159 -5.18 6.05 -9.58
N VAL A 160 -4.55 7.14 -10.04
CA VAL A 160 -4.12 7.28 -11.45
C VAL A 160 -3.17 6.14 -11.85
N PHE A 161 -2.24 5.78 -10.97
CA PHE A 161 -1.31 4.67 -11.21
C PHE A 161 -1.93 3.29 -10.95
N ALA A 162 -3.04 3.18 -10.22
CA ALA A 162 -3.74 1.91 -10.04
C ALA A 162 -4.54 1.49 -11.28
N VAL A 163 -5.12 2.45 -12.03
CA VAL A 163 -5.93 2.20 -13.24
C VAL A 163 -5.31 1.20 -14.23
N PRO A 164 -4.04 1.35 -14.69
CA PRO A 164 -3.47 0.42 -15.68
C PRO A 164 -3.42 -1.03 -15.17
N VAL A 165 -3.21 -1.22 -13.87
CA VAL A 165 -3.10 -2.55 -13.26
C VAL A 165 -4.47 -3.17 -12.95
N LEU A 166 -5.56 -2.41 -12.94
CA LEU A 166 -6.90 -2.98 -12.72
C LEU A 166 -7.27 -4.03 -13.77
N THR A 167 -6.87 -3.85 -15.03
CA THR A 167 -7.21 -4.80 -16.11
C THR A 167 -6.58 -6.19 -15.91
N PRO A 168 -5.25 -6.32 -15.74
CA PRO A 168 -4.64 -7.62 -15.45
C PRO A 168 -5.08 -8.19 -14.10
N LEU A 169 -5.35 -7.32 -13.12
CA LEU A 169 -5.81 -7.72 -11.79
C LEU A 169 -7.19 -8.39 -11.81
N LEU A 170 -8.15 -7.81 -12.53
CA LEU A 170 -9.50 -8.36 -12.67
C LEU A 170 -9.53 -9.65 -13.51
N LYS A 171 -8.60 -9.78 -14.46
CA LYS A 171 -8.41 -11.02 -15.23
C LYS A 171 -7.64 -12.10 -14.46
N GLN A 172 -7.14 -11.78 -13.27
CA GLN A 172 -6.27 -12.66 -12.46
C GLN A 172 -5.03 -13.15 -13.23
N ASP A 173 -4.57 -12.35 -14.20
CA ASP A 173 -3.40 -12.67 -15.00
C ASP A 173 -2.14 -12.25 -14.25
N THR A 174 -1.60 -13.19 -13.48
CA THR A 174 -0.42 -12.98 -12.63
C THR A 174 0.82 -12.63 -13.43
N VAL A 175 0.96 -13.14 -14.66
CA VAL A 175 2.14 -12.89 -15.51
C VAL A 175 2.14 -11.44 -15.99
N ALA A 176 1.01 -10.97 -16.52
CA ALA A 176 0.86 -9.58 -16.94
C ALA A 176 1.08 -8.62 -15.77
N LEU A 177 0.58 -8.95 -14.58
CA LEU A 177 0.73 -8.11 -13.40
C LEU A 177 2.18 -8.07 -12.88
N ILE A 178 2.91 -9.18 -12.94
CA ILE A 178 4.35 -9.21 -12.64
C ILE A 178 5.11 -8.31 -13.64
N LEU A 179 4.76 -8.37 -14.92
CA LEU A 179 5.43 -7.59 -15.95
C LEU A 179 5.22 -6.08 -15.74
N GLU A 180 3.98 -5.65 -15.49
CA GLU A 180 3.65 -4.25 -15.14
C GLU A 180 4.38 -3.80 -13.86
N SER A 181 4.39 -4.64 -12.81
CA SER A 181 5.09 -4.28 -11.57
C SER A 181 6.60 -4.17 -11.74
N SER A 182 7.20 -5.02 -12.59
CA SER A 182 8.62 -4.94 -12.94
C SER A 182 8.94 -3.68 -13.76
N ALA A 183 8.08 -3.29 -14.70
CA ALA A 183 8.25 -2.09 -15.49
C ALA A 183 8.17 -0.83 -14.61
N VAL A 184 7.19 -0.78 -13.71
CA VAL A 184 7.00 0.36 -12.79
C VAL A 184 8.12 0.45 -11.77
N THR A 185 8.58 -0.67 -11.20
CA THR A 185 9.77 -0.65 -10.31
C THR A 185 10.99 -0.08 -11.01
N LEU A 186 11.30 -0.54 -12.23
CA LEU A 186 12.45 -0.04 -13.00
C LEU A 186 12.31 1.45 -13.30
N ALA A 187 11.14 1.90 -13.74
CA ALA A 187 10.87 3.31 -14.03
C ALA A 187 11.05 4.18 -12.77
N LEU A 188 10.48 3.76 -11.64
CA LEU A 188 10.54 4.53 -10.39
C LEU A 188 11.93 4.51 -9.76
N VAL A 189 12.67 3.41 -9.86
CA VAL A 189 14.07 3.34 -9.45
C VAL A 189 14.92 4.33 -10.26
N SER A 190 14.70 4.42 -11.58
CA SER A 190 15.43 5.37 -12.43
C SER A 190 15.11 6.84 -12.12
N LEU A 191 13.89 7.15 -11.65
CA LEU A 191 13.45 8.50 -11.31
C LEU A 191 13.76 8.89 -9.86
N SER A 192 14.01 7.92 -8.98
CA SER A 192 14.28 8.15 -7.56
C SER A 192 15.46 9.08 -7.22
N PRO A 193 16.58 9.14 -7.99
CA PRO A 193 17.66 10.07 -7.71
C PRO A 193 17.21 11.54 -7.84
N TYR A 194 16.41 11.83 -8.87
CA TYR A 194 15.96 13.18 -9.20
C TYR A 194 14.96 13.76 -8.18
N ILE A 195 14.27 12.92 -7.41
CA ILE A 195 13.21 13.38 -6.49
C ILE A 195 13.76 13.69 -5.09
N LEU A 196 14.89 13.08 -4.72
CA LEU A 196 15.43 13.17 -3.36
C LEU A 196 16.68 14.04 -3.24
N GLU A 197 17.26 14.46 -4.37
CA GLU A 197 18.41 15.38 -4.42
C GLU A 197 18.01 16.85 -4.22
N ASP A 198 16.74 17.21 -4.42
CA ASP A 198 16.15 18.52 -4.09
C ASP A 198 15.56 18.57 -2.64
#